data_AF-A0A2E4YTB7-F1
#
_entry.id   AF-A0A2E4YTB7-F1
#
_cell.length_a   1.000
_cell.length_b   1.000
_cell.length_c   1.000
_cell.angle_alpha   90.00
_cell.angle_beta   90.00
_cell.angle_gamma   90.00
#
_symmetry.space_group_name_H-M   'P 1'
#
loop_
_entity.id
_entity.type
_entity.pdbx_description
1 polymer ?
#
loop_
_entity_poly.entity_id
_entity_poly.type
_entity_poly.pdbx_seq_one_letter_code
_entity_poly.pdbx_strand_id
1 'polypeptide(L)' 'MENWKVDIEACNLKKYERLCTKLIEHYSRKNRSKITVYEERKIKKVLERMFSNELDYLQTEPEDYFELYGDDHLQN' A
#
# COMPACT_ATOMS: atom_id res chain seq x y z
N MET A 1 -11.34 -15.44 -11.05
CA MET A 1 -11.54 -14.50 -9.91
C MET A 1 -12.83 -13.69 -10.06
N GLU A 2 -13.51 -13.32 -8.96
CA GLU A 2 -14.63 -12.37 -8.99
C GLU A 2 -14.13 -10.91 -9.02
N ASN A 3 -14.49 -10.15 -10.05
CA ASN A 3 -13.98 -8.78 -10.27
C ASN A 3 -14.21 -7.82 -9.09
N TRP A 4 -15.30 -7.98 -8.34
CA TRP A 4 -15.60 -7.12 -7.19
C TRP A 4 -14.56 -7.29 -6.05
N LYS A 5 -13.96 -8.48 -5.90
CA LYS A 5 -12.91 -8.72 -4.89
C LYS A 5 -11.65 -7.92 -5.23
N VAL A 6 -11.26 -7.94 -6.50
CA VAL A 6 -10.14 -7.15 -7.04
C VAL A 6 -10.37 -5.66 -6.82
N ASP A 7 -11.59 -5.16 -7.09
CA ASP A 7 -11.92 -3.74 -6.92
C ASP A 7 -11.85 -3.29 -5.45
N ILE A 8 -12.37 -4.10 -4.52
CA ILE A 8 -12.29 -3.81 -3.08
C ILE A 8 -10.83 -3.81 -2.63
N GLU A 9 -10.06 -4.81 -3.04
CA GLU A 9 -8.67 -4.93 -2.61
C GLU A 9 -7.79 -3.82 -3.19
N ALA A 10 -8.01 -3.44 -4.44
CA ALA A 10 -7.37 -2.26 -5.04
C ALA A 10 -7.72 -0.97 -4.28
N CYS A 11 -8.94 -0.82 -3.78
CA CYS A 11 -9.33 0.29 -2.93
C CYS A 11 -8.62 0.26 -1.57
N ASN A 12 -8.48 -0.93 -0.97
CA ASN A 12 -7.75 -1.13 0.28
C ASN A 12 -6.27 -0.77 0.13
N LEU A 13 -5.59 -1.27 -0.90
CA LEU A 13 -4.19 -0.96 -1.19
C LEU A 13 -3.96 0.56 -1.31
N LYS A 14 -4.82 1.27 -2.04
CA LYS A 14 -4.77 2.74 -2.15
C LYS A 14 -5.02 3.44 -0.81
N LYS A 15 -5.91 2.92 0.02
CA LYS A 15 -6.17 3.45 1.37
C LYS A 15 -4.95 3.26 2.27
N TYR A 16 -4.30 2.10 2.21
CA TYR A 16 -3.10 1.79 2.99
C TYR A 16 -1.92 2.65 2.56
N GLU A 17 -1.68 2.82 1.26
CA GLU A 17 -0.65 3.72 0.73
C GLU A 17 -0.79 5.14 1.29
N ARG A 18 -2.01 5.70 1.22
CA ARG A 18 -2.32 7.03 1.76
C ARG A 18 -2.08 7.11 3.26
N LEU A 19 -2.44 6.07 4.01
CA LEU A 19 -2.21 6.01 5.45
C LEU A 19 -0.72 5.99 5.77
N CYS A 20 0.04 5.08 5.16
CA CYS A 20 1.49 4.96 5.34
C CYS A 20 2.20 6.28 5.01
N THR A 21 1.82 6.93 3.91
CA THR A 21 2.35 8.23 3.49
C THR A 21 2.10 9.30 4.54
N LYS A 22 0.87 9.38 5.08
CA LYS A 22 0.54 10.33 6.15
C LYS A 22 1.29 10.05 7.45
N LEU A 23 1.48 8.77 7.79
CA LEU A 23 2.22 8.37 8.99
C LEU A 23 3.69 8.78 8.89
N ILE A 24 4.35 8.54 7.75
CA ILE A 24 5.74 8.96 7.56
C ILE A 24 5.87 10.48 7.56
N GLU A 25 4.93 11.21 6.95
CA GLU A 25 4.91 12.67 6.98
C GLU A 25 4.84 13.20 8.41
N HIS A 26 3.87 12.70 9.18
CA HIS A 26 3.65 13.13 10.54
C HIS A 26 4.85 12.81 11.44
N TYR A 27 5.37 11.58 11.33
CA TYR A 27 6.54 11.15 12.10
C TYR A 27 7.76 12.01 11.76
N SER A 28 8.04 12.22 10.47
CA SER A 28 9.21 12.97 10.01
C SER A 28 9.14 14.44 10.42
N ARG A 29 7.95 15.06 10.38
CA ARG A 29 7.73 16.42 10.89
C ARG A 29 8.03 16.53 12.39
N LYS A 30 7.65 15.53 13.19
CA LYS A 30 7.92 15.50 14.63
C LYS A 30 9.36 15.12 14.99
N ASN A 31 10.09 14.47 14.09
CA ASN A 31 11.41 13.88 14.35
C ASN A 31 12.45 14.31 13.30
N ARG A 32 12.54 15.61 12.99
CA ARG A 32 13.47 16.13 11.96
C ARG A 32 14.95 15.88 12.25
N SER A 33 15.32 15.66 13.50
CA SER A 33 16.66 15.23 13.90
C SER A 33 16.97 13.77 13.56
N LYS A 34 15.95 12.94 13.31
CA LYS A 34 16.09 11.50 13.01
C LYS A 34 15.82 11.16 11.56
N ILE A 35 14.90 11.89 10.92
CA ILE A 35 14.55 11.70 9.51
C ILE A 35 14.66 13.04 8.80
N THR A 36 15.68 13.16 7.96
CA THR A 36 15.88 14.30 7.09
C THR A 36 14.78 14.39 6.03
N VAL A 37 14.64 15.56 5.41
CA VAL A 37 13.69 15.76 4.29
C VAL A 37 14.00 14.84 3.10
N TYR A 38 15.29 14.54 2.88
CA TYR A 38 15.72 13.61 1.85
C TYR A 38 15.28 12.18 2.16
N GLU A 39 15.48 11.71 3.39
CA GLU A 39 15.06 10.36 3.81
C GLU A 39 13.54 10.21 3.78
N GLU A 40 12.79 11.21 4.25
CA GLU A 40 11.32 11.21 4.13
C GLU A 40 10.89 11.01 2.67
N ARG A 41 11.48 11.77 1.74
CA ARG A 41 11.19 11.66 0.30
C ARG A 41 11.54 10.27 -0.24
N LYS A 42 12.67 9.72 0.19
CA LYS A 42 13.12 8.39 -0.23
C LYS A 42 12.16 7.31 0.28
N ILE A 43 11.73 7.37 1.53
CA ILE A 43 10.78 6.43 2.12
C ILE A 43 9.44 6.49 1.38
N LYS A 44 8.91 7.70 1.11
CA LYS A 44 7.67 7.86 0.33
C LYS A 44 7.76 7.20 -1.05
N LYS A 45 8.85 7.43 -1.79
CA LYS A 45 9.06 6.79 -3.10
C LYS A 45 9.15 5.26 -3.02
N VAL A 46 9.74 4.72 -1.94
CA VAL A 46 9.78 3.27 -1.73
C VAL A 46 8.37 2.74 -1.48
N LEU A 47 7.58 3.42 -0.65
CA LEU A 47 6.18 3.04 -0.39
C LEU A 47 5.34 3.09 -1.68
N GLU A 48 5.41 4.19 -2.44
CA GLU A 48 4.73 4.35 -3.73
C GLU A 48 5.03 3.18 -4.68
N ARG A 49 6.31 2.81 -4.81
CA ARG A 49 6.72 1.67 -5.63
C ARG A 49 6.21 0.33 -5.10
N MET A 50 6.25 0.12 -3.78
CA MET A 50 5.75 -1.12 -3.17
C MET A 50 4.25 -1.28 -3.44
N PHE A 51 3.43 -0.26 -3.18
CA PHE A 51 1.99 -0.32 -3.42
C PHE A 51 1.65 -0.40 -4.92
N SER A 52 2.45 0.23 -5.78
CA SER A 52 2.28 0.09 -7.24
C SER A 52 2.52 -1.35 -7.70
N ASN A 53 3.58 -1.99 -7.19
CA ASN A 53 3.87 -3.39 -7.49
C ASN A 53 2.80 -4.34 -6.95
N GLU A 54 2.28 -4.06 -5.74
CA GLU A 54 1.22 -4.86 -5.14
C GLU A 54 -0.08 -4.77 -5.96
N LEU A 55 -0.42 -3.55 -6.41
CA LEU A 55 -1.57 -3.32 -7.27
C LEU A 55 -1.40 -3.98 -8.64
N ASP A 56 -0.20 -3.94 -9.20
CA ASP A 56 0.13 -4.62 -10.46
C ASP A 56 -0.01 -6.14 -10.32
N TYR A 57 0.50 -6.72 -9.23
CA TYR A 57 0.34 -8.15 -8.95
C TYR A 57 -1.14 -8.55 -8.81
N LEU A 58 -1.93 -7.78 -8.03
CA LEU A 58 -3.37 -7.98 -7.89
C LEU A 58 -4.10 -7.93 -9.24
N GLN A 59 -3.67 -7.06 -10.16
CA GLN A 59 -4.31 -6.88 -11.46
C GLN A 59 -3.89 -7.91 -12.50
N THR A 60 -2.64 -8.38 -12.44
CA THR A 60 -2.06 -9.31 -13.42
C THR A 60 -2.37 -10.76 -13.07
N GLU A 61 -2.21 -11.15 -11.80
CA GLU A 61 -2.38 -12.52 -11.32
C GLU A 61 -3.29 -12.55 -10.06
N PRO A 62 -4.57 -12.17 -10.19
CA PRO A 62 -5.45 -12.03 -9.03
C PRO A 62 -5.68 -13.36 -8.29
N GLU A 63 -5.68 -14.49 -8.99
CA GLU A 63 -5.88 -15.82 -8.40
C GLU A 63 -4.76 -16.17 -7.43
N ASP A 64 -3.51 -16.05 -7.88
CA ASP A 64 -2.33 -16.25 -7.06
C ASP A 64 -2.23 -15.22 -5.92
N TYR A 65 -2.65 -13.98 -6.16
CA TYR A 65 -2.70 -12.94 -5.13
C TYR A 65 -3.59 -13.35 -3.96
N PHE A 66 -4.83 -13.76 -4.23
CA PHE A 66 -5.78 -14.14 -3.18
C PHE A 66 -5.50 -15.53 -2.61
N GLU A 67 -4.86 -16.45 -3.35
CA GLU A 67 -4.33 -17.69 -2.78
C GLU A 67 -3.24 -17.40 -1.74
N LEU A 68 -2.36 -16.44 -2.02
CA LEU A 68 -1.25 -16.09 -1.13
C LEU A 68 -1.70 -15.34 0.13
N TYR A 69 -2.60 -14.36 -0.03
CA TYR A 69 -2.97 -13.45 1.06
C TYR A 69 -4.32 -13.74 1.71
N GLY A 70 -5.15 -14.58 1.09
CA GLY A 70 -6.53 -14.83 1.51
C GLY A 70 -7.48 -13.68 1.16
N ASP A 71 -8.78 -13.96 1.25
CA ASP A 71 -9.86 -13.02 0.94
C ASP A 71 -10.94 -12.93 2.03
N ASP A 72 -10.67 -13.48 3.22
CA ASP A 72 -11.59 -13.52 4.37
C ASP A 72 -12.05 -12.12 4.81
N HIS A 73 -11.19 -11.11 4.67
CA HIS A 73 -11.50 -9.73 5.05
C HIS A 73 -12.50 -9.04 4.11
N LEU A 74 -12.78 -9.61 2.94
CA LEU A 74 -13.70 -9.04 1.96
C LEU A 74 -15.19 -9.30 2.28
N GLN A 75 -15.48 -10.16 3.25
CA GLN A 75 -16.86 -10.52 3.63
C GLN A 75 -17.41 -9.73 4.84
N ASN A 76 -16.65 -8.77 5.37
CA ASN A 76 -17.01 -7.97 6.56
C ASN A 76 -17.57 -6.58 6.24
#